data_AF-A0A938WC72-F1
#
_entry.id   AF-A0A938WC72-F1
#
_cell.length_a   1.000
_cell.length_b   1.000
_cell.length_c   1.000
_cell.angle_alpha   90.00
_cell.angle_beta   90.00
_cell.angle_gamma   90.00
#
_symmetry.space_group_name_H-M   'P 1'
#
loop_
_entity.id
_entity.type
_entity.pdbx_description
1 polymer ?
#
loop_
_entity_poly.entity_id
_entity_poly.type
_entity_poly.pdbx_seq_one_letter_code
_entity_poly.pdbx_strand_id
1 'polypeptide(L)'
;MVPASWEHPKDERGNYIALLGGSFKERADQWDEEARQWDNGFVRGFATDGWKPKGPEHTGTFADWDGERPEEKDYMPDWPEAERTHYQLYESTSNGMPISPVMETPEALAYWLVDSNVSAFAGMGATYEQWLAIIKRGLAVCAVSSPRTGCVSGVEWLCEK
;
A
#
# COMPACT_ATOMS: atom_id res chain seq x y z
N MET A 1 4.54 -2.76 -9.02
CA MET A 1 5.19 -3.78 -9.86
C MET A 1 6.19 -4.55 -9.04
N VAL A 2 6.37 -5.83 -9.37
CA VAL A 2 7.18 -6.84 -8.67
C VAL A 2 8.06 -7.60 -9.67
N PRO A 3 9.10 -8.32 -9.23
CA PRO A 3 9.85 -9.24 -10.08
C PRO A 3 8.98 -10.39 -10.61
N ALA A 4 9.36 -10.94 -11.76
CA ALA A 4 8.69 -12.09 -12.38
C ALA A 4 8.60 -13.31 -11.45
N SER A 5 9.66 -13.53 -10.67
CA SER A 5 9.79 -14.64 -9.73
C SER A 5 9.29 -14.32 -8.32
N TRP A 6 8.55 -13.23 -8.14
CA TRP A 6 8.08 -12.84 -6.82
C TRP A 6 7.03 -13.82 -6.29
N GLU A 7 7.31 -14.37 -5.11
CA GLU A 7 6.37 -15.17 -4.34
C GLU A 7 6.10 -14.46 -3.02
N HIS A 8 4.83 -14.11 -2.79
CA HIS A 8 4.46 -13.41 -1.57
C HIS A 8 4.57 -14.35 -0.35
N PRO A 9 5.20 -13.91 0.76
CA PRO A 9 5.42 -14.76 1.94
C PRO A 9 4.14 -15.35 2.51
N LYS A 10 4.26 -16.55 3.05
CA LYS A 10 3.17 -17.28 3.71
C LYS A 10 3.58 -17.76 5.09
N ASP A 11 2.60 -17.84 6.00
CA ASP A 11 2.77 -18.43 7.31
C ASP A 11 2.88 -19.97 7.23
N GLU A 12 3.13 -20.63 8.37
CA GLU A 12 3.22 -22.10 8.46
C GLU A 12 1.94 -22.82 8.04
N ARG A 13 0.80 -22.11 7.98
CA ARG A 13 -0.51 -22.63 7.58
C ARG A 13 -0.81 -22.36 6.10
N GLY A 14 0.10 -21.70 5.38
CA GLY A 14 -0.04 -21.37 3.97
C GLY A 14 -0.86 -20.11 3.68
N ASN A 15 -1.21 -19.31 4.69
CA ASN A 15 -1.88 -18.01 4.51
C ASN A 15 -0.86 -16.94 4.18
N TYR A 16 -1.23 -15.96 3.35
CA TYR A 16 -0.36 -14.82 3.07
C TYR A 16 -0.09 -13.99 4.32
N ILE A 17 1.17 -13.56 4.47
CA ILE A 17 1.59 -12.63 5.51
C ILE A 17 1.41 -11.22 4.96
N ALA A 18 0.62 -10.39 5.64
CA ALA A 18 0.45 -8.99 5.27
C ALA A 18 1.80 -8.24 5.25
N LEU A 19 2.10 -7.56 4.13
CA LEU A 19 3.27 -6.71 3.99
C LEU A 19 2.88 -5.25 3.76
N LEU A 20 3.56 -4.34 4.45
CA LEU A 20 3.42 -2.90 4.28
C LEU A 20 4.04 -2.47 2.94
N GLY A 21 3.39 -1.54 2.25
CA GLY A 21 3.97 -0.87 1.09
C GLY A 21 4.95 0.24 1.50
N GLY A 22 5.69 0.77 0.52
CA GLY A 22 6.70 1.81 0.74
C GLY A 22 8.07 1.23 1.13
N SER A 23 9.05 2.11 1.35
CA SER A 23 10.41 1.68 1.66
C SER A 23 10.60 1.44 3.15
N PHE A 24 10.98 0.21 3.51
CA PHE A 24 11.42 -0.12 4.87
C PHE A 24 12.56 0.82 5.31
N LYS A 25 13.53 1.03 4.42
CA LYS A 25 14.70 1.84 4.72
C LYS A 25 14.31 3.26 5.10
N GLU A 26 13.46 3.91 4.30
CA GLU A 26 13.01 5.28 4.59
C GLU A 26 12.26 5.36 5.93
N ARG A 27 11.37 4.40 6.20
CA ARG A 27 10.59 4.39 7.44
C ARG A 27 11.44 4.09 8.69
N ALA A 28 12.41 3.20 8.56
CA ALA A 28 13.38 2.88 9.61
C ALA A 28 14.31 4.06 9.89
N ASP A 29 14.86 4.70 8.85
CA ASP A 29 15.70 5.90 8.97
C ASP A 29 14.91 7.06 9.63
N GLN A 30 13.62 7.21 9.28
CA GLN A 30 12.73 8.17 9.93
C GLN A 30 12.53 7.86 11.42
N TRP A 31 12.26 6.60 11.76
CA TRP A 31 12.07 6.18 13.16
C TRP A 31 13.33 6.44 13.98
N ASP A 32 14.50 6.10 13.43
CA ASP A 32 15.80 6.29 14.09
C ASP A 32 16.09 7.79 14.35
N GLU A 33 15.74 8.66 13.40
CA GLU A 33 15.87 10.11 13.57
C GLU A 33 14.89 10.66 14.62
N GLU A 34 13.63 10.21 14.60
CA GLU A 34 12.63 10.65 15.57
C GLU A 34 12.96 10.16 16.99
N ALA A 35 13.47 8.93 17.14
CA ALA A 35 13.98 8.40 18.40
C ALA A 35 15.16 9.22 18.93
N ARG A 36 16.12 9.57 18.06
CA ARG A 36 17.25 10.43 18.43
C ARG A 36 16.78 11.81 18.91
N GLN A 37 15.76 12.37 18.26
CA GLN A 37 15.22 13.67 18.61
C GLN A 37 14.39 13.62 19.90
N TRP A 38 13.71 12.50 20.15
CA TRP A 38 13.04 12.22 21.43
C TRP A 38 14.01 12.26 22.60
N ASP A 39 15.17 11.62 22.47
CA ASP A 39 16.23 11.63 23.47
C ASP A 39 16.84 13.03 23.68
N ASN A 40 16.87 13.84 22.61
CA ASN A 40 17.28 15.25 22.68
C ASN A 40 16.20 16.18 23.26
N GLY A 41 15.04 15.67 23.66
CA GLY A 41 13.98 16.48 24.24
C GLY A 41 13.02 17.12 23.22
N PHE A 42 12.97 16.61 21.99
CA PHE A 42 12.12 17.12 20.92
C PHE A 42 11.13 16.06 20.41
N VAL A 43 10.02 16.52 19.83
CA VAL A 43 9.09 15.70 19.05
C VAL A 43 8.79 16.38 17.73
N ARG A 44 8.32 15.60 16.75
CA ARG A 44 7.88 16.17 15.48
C ARG A 44 6.59 16.99 15.66
N GLY A 45 6.58 18.19 15.11
CA GLY A 45 5.40 19.04 15.09
C GLY A 45 4.39 18.54 14.05
N PHE A 46 3.15 18.32 14.46
CA PHE A 46 2.08 17.94 13.50
C PHE A 46 1.73 19.08 12.54
N ALA A 47 1.71 20.32 13.02
CA ALA A 47 1.31 21.51 12.23
C ALA A 47 2.49 22.24 11.55
N THR A 48 3.71 21.92 11.96
CA THR A 48 4.94 22.53 11.46
C THR A 48 5.89 21.37 11.23
N ASP A 49 6.25 21.08 10.00
CA ASP A 49 7.11 19.95 9.61
C ASP A 49 8.55 20.10 10.14
N GLY A 50 8.70 20.14 11.47
CA GLY A 50 9.89 20.50 12.20
C GLY A 50 9.79 20.12 13.67
N TRP A 51 10.91 20.24 14.38
CA TRP A 51 11.05 19.79 15.76
C TRP A 51 10.51 20.81 16.76
N LYS A 52 9.74 20.34 17.74
CA LYS A 52 9.28 21.15 18.88
C LYS A 52 9.73 20.50 20.20
N PRO A 53 9.97 21.26 21.27
CA PRO A 53 10.29 20.68 22.57
C PRO A 53 9.20 19.73 23.06
N LYS A 54 9.60 18.68 23.78
CA LYS A 54 8.70 17.74 24.45
C LYS A 54 7.84 18.45 25.48
N GLY A 55 6.52 18.24 25.37
CA GLY A 55 5.55 18.54 26.42
C GLY A 55 5.55 17.50 27.56
N PRO A 56 4.90 17.79 28.69
CA PRO A 56 4.82 16.90 29.86
C PRO A 56 4.17 15.54 29.58
N GLU A 57 3.40 15.40 28.49
CA GLU A 57 2.78 14.16 28.03
C GLU A 57 3.77 13.18 27.38
N HIS A 58 4.94 13.67 26.93
CA HIS A 58 5.92 12.86 26.21
C HIS A 58 6.89 12.19 27.19
N THR A 59 6.37 11.21 27.92
CA THR A 59 7.11 10.40 28.90
C THR A 59 7.46 9.03 28.32
N GLY A 60 8.44 8.35 28.93
CA GLY A 60 8.90 7.04 28.45
C GLY A 60 9.87 7.11 27.27
N THR A 61 10.08 5.98 26.62
CA THR A 61 10.91 5.84 25.42
C THR A 61 10.14 6.28 24.18
N PHE A 62 10.84 6.50 23.06
CA PHE A 62 10.16 6.77 21.80
C PHE A 62 9.33 5.56 21.33
N ALA A 63 9.78 4.33 21.62
CA ALA A 63 9.04 3.11 21.30
C ALA A 63 7.69 3.03 22.03
N ASP A 64 7.61 3.52 23.28
CA ASP A 64 6.34 3.62 24.02
C ASP A 64 5.35 4.60 23.36
N TRP A 65 5.87 5.58 22.59
CA TRP A 65 5.10 6.65 21.97
C TRP A 65 4.68 6.35 20.53
N ASP A 66 5.63 5.93 19.68
CA ASP A 66 5.44 5.71 18.24
C ASP A 66 5.34 4.22 17.86
N GLY A 67 5.58 3.34 18.83
CA GLY A 67 5.74 1.91 18.61
C GLY A 67 7.18 1.50 18.33
N GLU A 68 7.37 0.19 18.27
CA GLU A 68 8.68 -0.42 18.03
C GLU A 68 9.29 0.02 16.70
N ARG A 69 10.62 -0.02 16.64
CA ARG A 69 11.34 0.22 15.39
C ARG A 69 10.84 -0.75 14.31
N PRO A 70 10.52 -0.27 13.10
CA PRO A 70 10.09 -1.13 11.99
C PRO A 70 11.05 -2.29 11.74
N GLU A 71 10.51 -3.43 11.30
CA GLU A 71 11.26 -4.60 10.89
C GLU A 71 11.12 -4.85 9.38
N GLU A 72 12.22 -5.19 8.70
CA GLU A 72 12.25 -5.35 7.24
C GLU A 72 11.28 -6.41 6.73
N LYS A 73 11.11 -7.50 7.49
CA LYS A 73 10.21 -8.62 7.14
C LYS A 73 8.73 -8.22 7.00
N ASP A 74 8.35 -7.07 7.55
CA ASP A 74 6.95 -6.59 7.54
C ASP A 74 6.67 -5.67 6.35
N TYR A 75 7.64 -5.47 5.45
CA TYR A 75 7.53 -4.59 4.29
C TYR A 75 7.70 -5.35 2.97
N MET A 76 7.09 -4.82 1.92
CA MET A 76 7.39 -5.22 0.54
C MET A 76 8.85 -4.90 0.22
N PRO A 77 9.61 -5.83 -0.40
CA PRO A 77 11.00 -5.55 -0.73
C PRO A 77 11.17 -4.38 -1.71
N ASP A 78 12.19 -3.57 -1.47
CA ASP A 78 12.58 -2.47 -2.36
C ASP A 78 13.42 -2.98 -3.54
N TRP A 79 12.75 -3.57 -4.53
CA TRP A 79 13.45 -4.04 -5.73
C TRP A 79 13.98 -2.87 -6.58
N PRO A 80 15.16 -3.03 -7.21
CA PRO A 80 15.60 -2.12 -8.26
C PRO A 80 14.57 -1.97 -9.37
N GLU A 81 14.47 -0.79 -9.97
CA GLU A 81 13.51 -0.51 -11.05
C GLU A 81 13.60 -1.53 -12.20
N ALA A 82 14.82 -1.94 -12.56
CA ALA A 82 15.07 -2.92 -13.61
C ALA A 82 14.47 -4.32 -13.34
N GLU A 83 14.22 -4.67 -12.08
CA GLU A 83 13.64 -5.96 -11.70
C GLU A 83 12.11 -5.91 -11.65
N ARG A 84 11.51 -4.72 -11.52
CA ARG A 84 10.06 -4.50 -11.33
C ARG A 84 9.30 -4.58 -12.66
N THR A 85 9.34 -5.74 -13.29
CA THR A 85 8.86 -5.96 -14.66
C THR A 85 7.43 -6.48 -14.75
N HIS A 86 6.86 -6.97 -13.64
CA HIS A 86 5.55 -7.63 -13.63
C HIS A 86 4.52 -6.91 -12.76
N TYR A 87 3.26 -7.15 -13.08
CA TYR A 87 2.08 -6.60 -12.43
C TYR A 87 1.48 -7.61 -11.46
N GLN A 88 1.03 -7.12 -10.31
CA GLN A 88 0.28 -7.88 -9.34
C GLN A 88 -0.64 -6.91 -8.61
N LEU A 89 -1.92 -7.28 -8.48
CA LEU A 89 -2.89 -6.51 -7.72
C LEU A 89 -2.80 -6.88 -6.24
N TYR A 90 -2.80 -5.86 -5.39
CA TYR A 90 -2.79 -5.97 -3.94
C TYR A 90 -4.04 -5.35 -3.34
N GLU A 91 -4.51 -5.90 -2.22
CA GLU A 91 -5.57 -5.29 -1.44
C GLU A 91 -5.03 -4.17 -0.55
N SER A 92 -5.72 -3.03 -0.52
CA SER A 92 -5.38 -1.90 0.34
C SER A 92 -6.18 -1.83 1.64
N THR A 93 -7.20 -2.68 1.84
CA THR A 93 -8.16 -2.55 2.96
C THR A 93 -7.72 -3.33 4.20
N SER A 94 -7.26 -4.57 4.04
CA SER A 94 -6.92 -5.47 5.15
C SER A 94 -5.42 -5.82 5.26
N ASN A 95 -4.57 -4.95 4.68
CA ASN A 95 -3.10 -4.94 4.77
C ASN A 95 -2.34 -5.79 3.73
N GLY A 96 -2.30 -5.34 2.48
CA GLY A 96 -1.18 -5.66 1.59
C GLY A 96 -1.05 -7.12 1.16
N MET A 97 -2.15 -7.86 1.12
CA MET A 97 -2.18 -9.21 0.57
C MET A 97 -2.34 -9.17 -0.96
N PRO A 98 -1.69 -10.10 -1.70
CA PRO A 98 -1.87 -10.19 -3.14
C PRO A 98 -3.26 -10.74 -3.45
N ILE A 99 -3.98 -10.02 -4.33
CA ILE A 99 -5.27 -10.46 -4.88
C ILE A 99 -5.04 -11.32 -6.13
N SER A 100 -4.04 -10.95 -6.96
CA SER A 100 -3.76 -11.64 -8.21
C SER A 100 -2.44 -12.43 -8.18
N PRO A 101 -2.24 -13.38 -9.11
CA PRO A 101 -0.92 -13.84 -9.48
C PRO A 101 -0.04 -12.71 -10.04
N VAL A 102 1.25 -12.99 -10.17
CA VAL A 102 2.21 -12.14 -10.89
C VAL A 102 2.02 -12.32 -12.40
N MET A 103 1.89 -11.21 -13.14
CA MET A 103 1.58 -11.22 -14.57
C MET A 103 2.48 -10.26 -15.35
N GLU A 104 2.90 -10.67 -16.54
CA GLU A 104 3.84 -9.92 -17.38
C GLU A 104 3.26 -8.61 -17.90
N THR A 105 1.97 -8.61 -18.27
CA THR A 105 1.34 -7.46 -18.94
C THR A 105 0.13 -6.94 -18.19
N PRO A 106 -0.19 -5.64 -18.30
CA PRO A 106 -1.38 -5.09 -17.69
C PRO A 106 -2.67 -5.65 -18.33
N GLU A 107 -2.62 -6.04 -19.60
CA GLU A 107 -3.73 -6.73 -20.28
C GLU A 107 -4.00 -8.12 -19.69
N ALA A 108 -2.96 -8.91 -19.44
CA ALA A 108 -3.12 -10.23 -18.80
C ALA A 108 -3.76 -10.10 -17.42
N LEU A 109 -3.31 -9.10 -16.63
CA LEU A 109 -3.90 -8.81 -15.33
C LEU A 109 -5.36 -8.37 -15.47
N ALA A 110 -5.68 -7.46 -16.38
CA ALA A 110 -7.05 -7.00 -16.59
C ALA A 110 -8.00 -8.16 -16.98
N TYR A 111 -7.56 -9.06 -17.86
CA TYR A 111 -8.36 -10.24 -18.21
C TYR A 111 -8.62 -11.14 -17.01
N TRP A 112 -7.57 -11.42 -16.22
CA TRP A 112 -7.70 -12.27 -15.04
C TRP A 112 -8.65 -11.67 -13.98
N LEU A 113 -8.61 -10.36 -13.78
CA LEU A 113 -9.48 -9.67 -12.81
C LEU A 113 -10.97 -9.77 -13.19
N VAL A 114 -11.28 -9.70 -14.49
CA VAL A 114 -12.64 -9.91 -14.99
C VAL A 114 -13.05 -11.36 -14.84
N ASP A 115 -12.22 -12.29 -15.31
CA ASP A 115 -12.53 -13.73 -15.31
C ASP A 115 -12.71 -14.28 -13.89
N SER A 116 -11.91 -13.77 -12.94
CA SER A 116 -11.98 -14.15 -11.52
C SER A 116 -13.05 -13.40 -10.74
N ASN A 117 -13.84 -12.52 -11.39
CA ASN A 117 -14.88 -11.70 -10.79
C ASN A 117 -14.38 -10.92 -9.55
N VAL A 118 -13.19 -10.33 -9.65
CA VAL A 118 -12.58 -9.57 -8.55
C VAL A 118 -13.40 -8.33 -8.26
N SER A 119 -13.66 -8.07 -6.97
CA SER A 119 -14.36 -6.87 -6.56
C SER A 119 -13.46 -5.64 -6.68
N ALA A 120 -13.93 -4.65 -7.45
CA ALA A 120 -13.41 -3.30 -7.46
C ALA A 120 -13.84 -2.49 -6.21
N PHE A 121 -15.08 -2.70 -5.73
CA PHE A 121 -15.57 -2.11 -4.48
C PHE A 121 -16.83 -2.82 -3.99
N ALA A 122 -16.89 -3.21 -2.70
CA ALA A 122 -18.11 -3.72 -2.05
C ALA A 122 -18.89 -4.80 -2.84
N GLY A 123 -18.18 -5.72 -3.51
CA GLY A 123 -18.77 -6.76 -4.35
C GLY A 123 -19.04 -6.35 -5.81
N MET A 124 -18.89 -5.07 -6.17
CA MET A 124 -18.98 -4.59 -7.54
C MET A 124 -17.71 -4.98 -8.30
N GLY A 125 -17.84 -5.65 -9.43
CA GLY A 125 -16.75 -5.89 -10.39
C GLY A 125 -16.49 -4.68 -11.28
N ALA A 126 -15.60 -4.84 -12.26
CA ALA A 126 -15.36 -3.84 -13.30
C ALA A 126 -15.07 -4.53 -14.64
N THR A 127 -15.26 -3.82 -15.75
CA THR A 127 -14.97 -4.36 -17.09
C THR A 127 -13.47 -4.44 -17.36
N TYR A 128 -13.09 -5.17 -18.40
CA TYR A 128 -11.71 -5.28 -18.85
C TYR A 128 -11.07 -3.92 -19.10
N GLU A 129 -11.77 -3.04 -19.83
CA GLU A 129 -11.27 -1.70 -20.18
C GLU A 129 -11.08 -0.85 -18.93
N GLN A 130 -11.98 -0.99 -17.95
CA GLN A 130 -11.90 -0.27 -16.69
C GLN A 130 -10.70 -0.74 -15.85
N TRP A 131 -10.51 -2.06 -15.71
CA TRP A 131 -9.34 -2.61 -15.05
C TRP A 131 -8.04 -2.21 -15.74
N LEU A 132 -7.96 -2.34 -17.06
CA LEU A 132 -6.78 -1.99 -17.83
C LEU A 132 -6.39 -0.51 -17.66
N ALA A 133 -7.38 0.38 -17.65
CA ALA A 133 -7.15 1.80 -17.44
C ALA A 133 -6.54 2.08 -16.06
N ILE A 134 -7.03 1.42 -15.00
CA ILE A 134 -6.50 1.59 -13.65
C ILE A 134 -5.12 0.99 -13.49
N ILE A 135 -4.88 -0.20 -14.02
CA ILE A 135 -3.56 -0.85 -13.95
C ILE A 135 -2.50 0.05 -14.60
N LYS A 136 -2.83 0.69 -15.73
CA LYS A 136 -1.94 1.64 -16.42
C LYS A 136 -1.78 2.97 -15.68
N ARG A 137 -2.77 3.41 -14.89
CA ARG A 137 -2.68 4.62 -14.06
C ARG A 137 -1.97 4.40 -12.73
N GLY A 138 -2.04 3.20 -12.17
CA GLY A 138 -1.38 2.80 -10.93
C GLY A 138 -2.21 2.94 -9.65
N LEU A 139 -3.35 3.67 -9.66
CA LEU A 139 -4.22 3.83 -8.49
C LEU A 139 -5.67 4.17 -8.90
N ALA A 140 -6.64 3.67 -8.13
CA ALA A 140 -8.02 4.14 -8.12
C ALA A 140 -8.48 4.42 -6.68
N VAL A 141 -9.35 5.41 -6.50
CA VAL A 141 -10.10 5.58 -5.24
C VAL A 141 -11.08 4.41 -5.06
N CYS A 142 -11.49 4.11 -3.84
CA CYS A 142 -12.38 2.97 -3.58
C CYS A 142 -13.78 3.18 -4.18
N ALA A 143 -14.40 4.33 -3.93
CA ALA A 143 -15.73 4.67 -4.43
C ALA A 143 -15.84 6.17 -4.69
N VAL A 144 -16.71 6.53 -5.64
CA VAL A 144 -17.10 7.91 -5.91
C VAL A 144 -18.62 7.99 -5.84
N SER A 145 -19.10 8.90 -4.99
CA SER A 145 -20.51 9.26 -4.93
C SER A 145 -20.69 10.64 -5.57
N SER A 146 -21.50 10.70 -6.63
CA SER A 146 -21.83 11.96 -7.30
C SER A 146 -23.33 12.04 -7.62
N PRO A 147 -23.91 13.24 -7.74
CA PRO A 147 -25.30 13.40 -8.19
C PRO A 147 -25.57 12.81 -9.58
N ARG A 148 -24.53 12.67 -10.42
CA ARG A 148 -24.63 12.17 -11.80
C ARG A 148 -24.68 10.65 -11.87
N THR A 149 -23.85 9.98 -11.08
CA THR A 149 -23.59 8.53 -11.18
C THR A 149 -24.12 7.75 -9.99
N GLY A 150 -24.59 8.41 -8.92
CA GLY A 150 -24.78 7.74 -7.64
C GLY A 150 -23.44 7.27 -7.08
N CYS A 151 -23.46 6.16 -6.33
CA CYS A 151 -22.25 5.52 -5.80
C CYS A 151 -21.72 4.47 -6.80
N VAL A 152 -20.54 4.71 -7.34
CA VAL A 152 -19.84 3.80 -8.26
C VAL A 152 -18.44 3.49 -7.73
N SER A 153 -17.81 2.40 -8.21
CA SER A 153 -16.41 2.13 -7.88
C SER A 153 -15.51 3.22 -8.48
N GLY A 154 -14.35 3.51 -7.85
CA GLY A 154 -13.41 4.47 -8.46
C GLY A 154 -12.76 3.94 -9.74
N VAL A 155 -12.74 2.62 -9.94
CA VAL A 155 -12.30 1.96 -11.18
C VAL A 155 -13.23 2.35 -12.35
N GLU A 156 -14.54 2.29 -12.12
CA GLU A 156 -15.55 2.72 -13.08
C GLU A 156 -15.50 4.23 -13.35
N TRP A 157 -15.49 5.06 -12.30
CA TRP A 157 -15.51 6.52 -12.42
C TRP A 157 -14.37 7.08 -13.28
N LEU A 158 -13.15 6.56 -13.12
CA LEU A 158 -11.96 7.06 -13.82
C LEU A 158 -11.95 6.78 -15.33
N CYS A 159 -12.88 5.93 -15.78
CA CYS A 159 -13.07 5.56 -17.18
C CYS A 159 -14.22 6.30 -17.85
N GLU A 160 -15.06 7.01 -17.10
CA GLU A 160 -16.03 7.95 -17.65
C GLU A 160 -15.29 9.18 -18.20
N LYS A 161 -15.58 9.52 -19.47
CA LYS A 161 -15.12 10.76 -20.12
C LYS A 161 -16.12 11.89 -19.89
#